data_AF-A0A7C2AH67-F1
#
_entry.id   AF-A0A7C2AH67-F1
#
_cell.length_a   1.000
_cell.length_b   1.000
_cell.length_c   1.000
_cell.angle_alpha   90.00
_cell.angle_beta   90.00
_cell.angle_gamma   90.00
#
_symmetry.space_group_name_H-M   'P 1'
#
loop_
_entity.id
_entity.type
_entity.pdbx_description
1 polymer ?
#
loop_
_entity_poly.entity_id
_entity_poly.type
_entity_poly.pdbx_seq_one_letter_code
_entity_poly.pdbx_strand_id
1 'polypeptide(L)'
;MANDIDKKIEELRADFDEKLEERDEKIKDLKTISDERENTINELKEGSGKLTFPLDTFSRNTLKDATSSDIIDIFWDKYYYYFTFFESVDVTAIVSQANDSDGSVEENISIPLPGVWHLQGIGTASLVYDSTGITLSTGSTLNSKAWMQKLPAYQNILRWDKHSRFRTGFQLSDDDDQNVWLVVGQSTGTNSYGFKIVGNSLMGSINDGSTETLTASLLTISKSTTYTLEARFYPDSHVDFYIDGILKSSISGSNFPSGTTRTDLAEFFIWTTASADKQLSVSFFEYLQERE
;
A
#
# COMPACT_ATOMS: atom_id res chain seq x y z
N MET A 1 -30.77 -8.03 56.07
CA MET A 1 -30.17 -7.04 55.15
C MET A 1 -28.89 -6.46 55.73
N ALA A 2 -28.87 -5.98 56.99
CA ALA A 2 -27.64 -5.52 57.65
C ALA A 2 -26.50 -6.57 57.65
N ASN A 3 -26.77 -7.82 58.06
CA ASN A 3 -25.76 -8.88 58.10
C ASN A 3 -25.15 -9.25 56.73
N ASP A 4 -25.84 -8.98 55.62
CA ASP A 4 -25.35 -9.29 54.27
C ASP A 4 -24.39 -8.20 53.76
N ILE A 5 -24.58 -6.96 54.23
CA ILE A 5 -23.69 -5.83 53.94
C ILE A 5 -22.37 -6.00 54.70
N ASP A 6 -22.44 -6.34 55.99
CA ASP A 6 -21.23 -6.54 56.81
C ASP A 6 -20.36 -7.67 56.27
N LYS A 7 -20.99 -8.77 55.80
CA LYS A 7 -20.27 -9.88 55.16
C LYS A 7 -19.54 -9.43 53.88
N LYS A 8 -20.21 -8.65 53.02
CA LYS A 8 -19.57 -8.12 51.79
C LYS A 8 -18.44 -7.14 52.07
N ILE A 9 -18.54 -6.36 53.14
CA ILE A 9 -17.46 -5.45 53.56
C ILE A 9 -16.23 -6.24 53.99
N GLU A 10 -16.41 -7.32 54.76
CA GLU A 10 -15.31 -8.19 55.17
C GLU A 10 -14.68 -8.93 53.98
N GLU A 11 -15.48 -9.43 53.03
CA GLU A 11 -14.96 -10.04 51.79
C GLU A 11 -14.16 -9.05 50.94
N LEU A 12 -14.63 -7.80 50.80
CA LEU A 12 -13.90 -6.75 50.07
C LEU A 12 -12.61 -6.33 50.76
N ARG A 13 -12.57 -6.34 52.10
CA ARG A 13 -11.34 -6.06 52.86
C ARG A 13 -10.30 -7.16 52.63
N ALA A 14 -10.71 -8.42 52.69
CA ALA A 14 -9.81 -9.55 52.44
C ALA A 14 -9.23 -9.53 51.01
N ASP A 15 -10.06 -9.28 49.98
CA ASP A 15 -9.59 -9.16 48.59
C ASP A 15 -8.63 -7.96 48.40
N PHE A 16 -8.86 -6.86 49.12
CA PHE A 16 -7.98 -5.69 49.05
C PHE A 16 -6.62 -5.94 49.72
N ASP A 17 -6.61 -6.63 50.87
CA ASP A 17 -5.38 -6.98 51.59
C ASP A 17 -4.52 -7.98 50.79
N GLU A 18 -5.15 -8.98 50.15
CA GLU A 18 -4.46 -9.93 49.24
C GLU A 18 -3.81 -9.20 48.05
N LYS A 19 -4.52 -8.27 47.40
CA LYS A 19 -3.97 -7.46 46.30
C LYS A 19 -2.85 -6.53 46.74
N LEU A 20 -2.88 -6.03 47.97
CA LEU A 20 -1.79 -5.24 48.53
C LEU A 20 -0.53 -6.08 48.72
N GLU A 21 -0.67 -7.30 49.24
CA GLU A 21 0.44 -8.24 49.42
C GLU A 21 1.09 -8.61 48.08
N GLU A 22 0.30 -8.98 47.07
CA GLU A 22 0.80 -9.26 45.72
C GLU A 22 1.56 -8.07 45.10
N ARG A 23 1.06 -6.85 45.32
CA ARG A 23 1.71 -5.63 44.81
C ARG A 23 3.04 -5.40 45.50
N ASP A 24 3.11 -5.60 46.80
CA ASP A 24 4.32 -5.37 47.59
C ASP A 24 5.40 -6.43 47.28
N GLU A 25 5.03 -7.68 46.98
CA GLU A 25 5.94 -8.69 46.43
C GLU A 25 6.50 -8.27 45.06
N LYS A 26 5.63 -7.82 44.13
CA LYS A 26 6.11 -7.31 42.82
C LYS A 26 7.05 -6.13 42.95
N ILE A 27 6.81 -5.22 43.90
CA ILE A 27 7.71 -4.08 44.16
C ILE A 27 9.06 -4.57 44.68
N LYS A 28 9.10 -5.62 45.51
CA LYS A 28 10.34 -6.22 46.01
C LYS A 28 11.14 -6.88 44.88
N ASP A 29 10.48 -7.59 43.98
CA ASP A 29 11.14 -8.20 42.81
C ASP A 29 11.72 -7.14 41.87
N LEU A 30 10.97 -6.08 41.59
CA LEU A 30 11.44 -4.97 40.76
C LEU A 30 12.66 -4.25 41.36
N LYS A 31 12.72 -4.10 42.69
CA LYS A 31 13.91 -3.54 43.37
C LYS A 31 15.12 -4.44 43.20
N THR A 32 14.97 -5.75 43.39
CA THR A 32 16.04 -6.72 43.19
C THR A 32 16.61 -6.64 41.77
N ILE A 33 15.75 -6.60 40.74
CA ILE A 33 16.16 -6.46 39.34
C ILE A 33 16.87 -5.13 39.09
N SER A 34 16.39 -4.03 39.70
CA SER A 34 17.02 -2.71 39.59
C SER A 34 18.43 -2.72 40.16
N ASP A 35 18.62 -3.31 41.34
CA ASP A 35 19.90 -3.38 42.04
C ASP A 35 20.91 -4.25 41.27
N GLU A 36 20.48 -5.38 40.71
CA GLU A 36 21.30 -6.24 39.83
C GLU A 36 21.77 -5.51 38.56
N ARG A 37 20.89 -4.71 37.95
CA ARG A 37 21.23 -3.90 36.77
C ARG A 37 22.21 -2.79 37.12
N GLU A 38 22.03 -2.12 38.25
CA GLU A 38 22.93 -1.05 38.68
C GLU A 38 24.33 -1.60 39.01
N ASN A 39 24.42 -2.76 39.65
CA ASN A 39 25.68 -3.47 39.85
C ASN A 39 26.35 -3.83 38.52
N THR A 40 25.61 -4.39 37.56
CA THR A 40 26.13 -4.70 36.21
C THR A 40 26.67 -3.45 35.51
N ILE A 41 25.95 -2.32 35.59
CA ILE A 41 26.38 -1.04 35.01
C ILE A 41 27.68 -0.55 35.67
N ASN A 42 27.80 -0.68 36.99
CA ASN A 42 28.99 -0.26 37.73
C ASN A 42 30.19 -1.15 37.39
N GLU A 43 30.02 -2.47 37.30
CA GLU A 43 31.05 -3.39 36.82
C GLU A 43 31.52 -3.05 35.40
N LEU A 44 30.60 -2.70 34.49
CA LEU A 44 30.92 -2.26 33.13
C LEU A 44 31.64 -0.90 33.07
N LYS A 45 31.36 0.00 34.02
CA LYS A 45 32.03 1.31 34.12
C LYS A 45 33.44 1.19 34.69
N GLU A 46 33.63 0.35 35.70
CA GLU A 46 34.92 0.12 36.36
C GLU A 46 35.84 -0.78 35.52
N GLY A 47 35.26 -1.76 34.81
CA GLY A 47 35.94 -2.58 33.81
C GLY A 47 36.17 -1.82 32.51
N SER A 48 37.02 -0.79 32.54
CA SER A 48 37.55 -0.01 31.41
C SER A 48 36.90 -0.32 30.05
N GLY A 49 35.88 0.47 29.69
CA GLY A 49 35.16 0.41 28.41
C GLY A 49 36.04 0.63 27.17
N LYS A 50 36.93 -0.32 26.91
CA LYS A 50 37.54 -0.58 25.62
C LYS A 50 36.98 -1.91 25.18
N LEU A 51 36.16 -1.88 24.12
CA LEU A 51 35.97 -3.04 23.27
C LEU A 51 37.36 -3.50 22.82
N THR A 52 37.95 -4.46 23.52
CA THR A 52 39.21 -5.06 23.10
C THR A 52 38.87 -5.96 21.95
N PHE A 53 39.29 -5.56 20.75
CA PHE A 53 39.24 -6.43 19.59
C PHE A 53 40.42 -7.41 19.63
N PRO A 54 40.19 -8.70 19.36
CA PRO A 54 38.89 -9.31 19.03
C PRO A 54 37.96 -9.48 20.24
N LEU A 55 36.66 -9.26 20.03
CA LEU A 55 35.60 -9.50 21.02
C LEU A 55 35.69 -10.91 21.61
N ASP A 56 35.60 -11.00 22.93
CA ASP A 56 35.48 -12.26 23.66
C ASP A 56 34.16 -12.98 23.32
N THR A 57 34.11 -14.28 23.62
CA THR A 57 32.99 -15.15 23.27
C THR A 57 31.66 -14.72 23.91
N PHE A 58 31.69 -14.18 25.14
CA PHE A 58 30.49 -13.73 25.83
C PHE A 58 29.94 -12.47 25.18
N SER A 59 30.77 -11.43 24.99
CA SER A 59 30.37 -10.20 24.30
C SER A 59 29.84 -10.48 22.89
N ARG A 60 30.45 -11.44 22.17
CA ARG A 60 30.00 -11.85 20.83
C ARG A 60 28.64 -12.54 20.86
N ASN A 61 28.37 -13.41 21.84
CA ASN A 61 27.08 -14.08 21.96
C ASN A 61 25.99 -13.12 22.42
N THR A 62 26.26 -12.24 23.39
CA THR A 62 25.31 -11.21 23.83
C THR A 62 24.99 -10.21 22.72
N LEU A 63 26.00 -9.77 21.94
CA LEU A 63 25.74 -8.96 20.75
C LEU A 63 24.93 -9.73 19.72
N LYS A 64 25.23 -11.01 19.48
CA LYS A 64 24.47 -11.84 18.54
C LYS A 64 23.01 -12.01 18.98
N ASP A 65 22.76 -12.26 20.25
CA ASP A 65 21.40 -12.43 20.79
C ASP A 65 20.64 -11.09 20.78
N ALA A 66 21.29 -9.98 21.12
CA ALA A 66 20.66 -8.66 21.07
C ALA A 66 20.42 -8.15 19.62
N THR A 67 21.34 -8.43 18.69
CA THR A 67 21.29 -7.87 17.33
C THR A 67 20.55 -8.74 16.32
N SER A 68 20.42 -10.05 16.53
CA SER A 68 19.94 -10.95 15.47
C SER A 68 18.44 -11.21 15.43
N SER A 69 17.70 -11.05 16.54
CA SER A 69 16.23 -11.15 16.54
C SER A 69 15.58 -9.89 17.09
N ASP A 70 15.95 -9.45 18.28
CA ASP A 70 15.10 -8.53 19.03
C ASP A 70 15.20 -7.08 18.56
N ILE A 71 16.40 -6.57 18.25
CA ILE A 71 16.54 -5.18 17.76
C ILE A 71 15.95 -5.05 16.35
N ILE A 72 16.16 -6.04 15.50
CA ILE A 72 15.63 -6.05 14.15
C ILE A 72 14.11 -6.15 14.22
N ASP A 73 13.55 -7.11 14.95
CA ASP A 73 12.09 -7.26 15.07
C ASP A 73 11.44 -6.06 15.76
N ILE A 74 12.00 -5.52 16.85
CA ILE A 74 11.49 -4.29 17.48
C ILE A 74 11.58 -3.11 16.52
N PHE A 75 12.65 -3.01 15.72
CA PHE A 75 12.80 -1.93 14.76
C PHE A 75 11.82 -2.08 13.58
N TRP A 76 11.62 -3.29 13.07
CA TRP A 76 10.67 -3.55 11.98
C TRP A 76 9.21 -3.45 12.47
N ASP A 77 8.89 -3.95 13.65
CA ASP A 77 7.56 -3.89 14.24
C ASP A 77 7.17 -2.45 14.62
N LYS A 78 8.08 -1.69 15.25
CA LYS A 78 7.79 -0.30 15.65
C LYS A 78 7.93 0.73 14.55
N TYR A 79 8.83 0.53 13.57
CA TYR A 79 9.14 1.56 12.56
C TYR A 79 8.69 1.19 11.14
N TYR A 80 8.36 -0.08 10.86
CA TYR A 80 7.88 -0.54 9.55
C TYR A 80 6.49 -1.18 9.66
N TYR A 81 5.53 -0.41 10.18
CA TYR A 81 4.11 -0.79 10.25
C TYR A 81 3.46 -0.94 8.85
N TYR A 82 4.12 -0.41 7.81
CA TYR A 82 3.63 -0.40 6.43
C TYR A 82 4.45 -1.33 5.53
N PHE A 83 3.78 -2.17 4.75
CA PHE A 83 4.32 -2.65 3.49
C PHE A 83 4.52 -1.45 2.57
N THR A 84 5.77 -1.22 2.18
CA THR A 84 6.10 -0.13 1.25
C THR A 84 6.67 -0.74 -0.02
N PHE A 85 6.04 -0.41 -1.15
CA PHE A 85 6.54 -0.76 -2.47
C PHE A 85 7.08 0.51 -3.13
N PHE A 86 8.40 0.60 -3.21
CA PHE A 86 9.09 1.55 -4.06
C PHE A 86 9.66 0.76 -5.24
N GLU A 87 8.94 0.77 -6.35
CA GLU A 87 9.38 0.07 -7.55
C GLU A 87 9.88 1.13 -8.54
N SER A 88 11.14 1.02 -8.96
CA SER A 88 11.49 1.47 -10.31
C SER A 88 10.66 0.63 -11.26
N VAL A 89 10.11 1.23 -12.31
CA VAL A 89 9.31 0.46 -13.24
C VAL A 89 10.25 -0.32 -14.16
N ASP A 90 10.88 -1.36 -13.63
CA ASP A 90 11.67 -2.27 -14.42
C ASP A 90 10.72 -3.21 -15.16
N VAL A 91 10.59 -2.94 -16.45
CA VAL A 91 9.64 -3.61 -17.32
C VAL A 91 10.30 -4.83 -17.96
N THR A 92 9.91 -6.04 -17.57
CA THR A 92 10.08 -7.22 -18.43
C THR A 92 8.88 -7.26 -19.36
N ALA A 93 8.98 -6.58 -20.50
CA ALA A 93 7.87 -6.46 -21.43
C ALA A 93 7.61 -7.80 -22.13
N ILE A 94 6.52 -8.48 -21.78
CA ILE A 94 5.92 -9.48 -22.66
C ILE A 94 4.92 -8.71 -23.53
N VAL A 95 5.37 -8.26 -24.70
CA VAL A 95 4.50 -7.59 -25.66
C VAL A 95 3.67 -8.65 -26.38
N SER A 96 2.43 -8.86 -25.93
CA SER A 96 1.43 -9.59 -26.71
C SER A 96 0.64 -8.59 -27.57
N GLN A 97 1.00 -8.45 -28.84
CA GLN A 97 0.13 -7.76 -29.81
C GLN A 97 -0.93 -8.74 -30.30
N ALA A 98 -2.20 -8.51 -29.96
CA ALA A 98 -3.32 -9.15 -30.64
C ALA A 98 -3.59 -8.35 -31.92
N ASN A 99 -2.78 -8.57 -32.96
CA ASN A 99 -3.08 -8.09 -34.30
C ASN A 99 -3.79 -9.20 -35.05
N ASP A 100 -5.11 -9.09 -35.23
CA ASP A 100 -5.78 -9.82 -36.29
C ASP A 100 -6.81 -8.93 -36.98
N SER A 101 -6.62 -8.78 -38.29
CA SER A 101 -7.53 -8.10 -39.22
C SER A 101 -8.76 -8.93 -39.60
N ASP A 102 -8.83 -10.19 -39.12
CA ASP A 102 -9.89 -11.18 -39.40
C ASP A 102 -10.91 -11.30 -38.23
N GLY A 103 -10.62 -10.72 -37.07
CA GLY A 103 -11.49 -10.89 -35.89
C GLY A 103 -11.40 -12.27 -35.23
N SER A 104 -10.42 -13.11 -35.63
CA SER A 104 -9.95 -14.21 -34.80
C SER A 104 -9.20 -13.64 -33.60
N VAL A 105 -9.66 -14.00 -32.40
CA VAL A 105 -8.93 -13.69 -31.17
C VAL A 105 -7.92 -14.83 -31.01
N GLU A 106 -6.69 -14.68 -31.50
CA GLU A 106 -5.60 -15.44 -30.91
C GLU A 106 -5.45 -14.95 -29.46
N GLU A 107 -6.00 -15.75 -28.53
CA GLU A 107 -5.71 -15.59 -27.11
C GLU A 107 -4.21 -15.79 -26.91
N ASN A 108 -3.46 -14.68 -26.97
CA ASN A 108 -2.11 -14.67 -26.44
C ASN A 108 -2.23 -14.91 -24.94
N ILE A 109 -2.05 -16.18 -24.54
CA ILE A 109 -1.97 -16.60 -23.14
C ILE A 109 -0.62 -16.09 -22.60
N SER A 110 -0.56 -14.80 -22.28
CA SER A 110 0.46 -14.26 -21.41
C SER A 110 0.13 -14.73 -20.00
N ILE A 111 0.86 -15.74 -19.50
CA ILE A 111 0.73 -16.18 -18.12
C ILE A 111 1.38 -15.10 -17.26
N PRO A 112 0.62 -14.35 -16.45
CA PRO A 112 1.20 -13.26 -15.72
C PRO A 112 2.15 -13.79 -14.64
N LEU A 113 3.44 -13.51 -14.78
CA LEU A 113 4.42 -13.74 -13.72
C LEU A 113 4.17 -12.76 -12.56
N PRO A 114 4.00 -13.27 -11.31
CA PRO A 114 3.90 -12.42 -10.13
C PRO A 114 5.12 -11.50 -9.99
N GLY A 115 4.91 -10.28 -9.54
CA GLY A 115 6.01 -9.35 -9.30
C GLY A 115 6.51 -8.59 -10.52
N VAL A 116 5.97 -8.84 -11.71
CA VAL A 116 6.33 -8.15 -12.96
C VAL A 116 5.16 -7.27 -13.43
N TRP A 117 5.47 -6.17 -14.12
CA TRP A 117 4.47 -5.40 -14.86
C TRP A 117 3.98 -6.18 -16.09
N HIS A 118 2.66 -6.27 -16.25
CA HIS A 118 1.98 -6.87 -17.40
C HIS A 118 1.53 -5.77 -18.33
N LEU A 119 1.81 -5.91 -19.62
CA LEU A 119 1.58 -4.87 -20.63
C LEU A 119 0.70 -5.47 -21.71
N GLN A 120 -0.38 -4.79 -22.04
CA GLN A 120 -1.33 -5.26 -23.04
C GLN A 120 -1.89 -4.09 -23.84
N GLY A 121 -2.21 -4.36 -25.10
CA GLY A 121 -2.77 -3.38 -26.02
C GLY A 121 -3.76 -4.03 -26.97
N ILE A 122 -4.82 -3.30 -27.33
CA ILE A 122 -5.81 -3.69 -28.33
C ILE A 122 -5.83 -2.65 -29.46
N GLY A 123 -5.86 -3.13 -30.71
CA GLY A 123 -5.78 -2.31 -31.92
C GLY A 123 -4.37 -1.80 -32.15
N THR A 124 -4.20 -0.50 -32.40
CA THR A 124 -2.89 0.12 -32.69
C THR A 124 -2.13 0.60 -31.44
N ALA A 125 -2.53 0.10 -30.27
CA ALA A 125 -1.96 0.53 -29.01
C ALA A 125 -0.48 0.11 -28.87
N SER A 126 0.31 0.95 -28.21
CA SER A 126 1.72 0.71 -27.96
C SER A 126 2.12 1.17 -26.56
N LEU A 127 3.28 0.69 -26.11
CA LEU A 127 3.86 1.08 -24.84
C LEU A 127 5.35 1.35 -25.05
N VAL A 128 5.83 2.46 -24.51
CA VAL A 128 7.24 2.85 -24.52
C VAL A 128 7.70 3.03 -23.07
N TYR A 129 8.85 2.42 -22.74
CA TYR A 129 9.54 2.64 -21.47
C TYR A 129 10.89 3.31 -21.77
N ASP A 130 11.15 4.44 -21.11
CA ASP A 130 12.39 5.19 -21.26
C ASP A 130 12.85 5.80 -19.92
N SER A 131 13.88 6.65 -19.96
CA SER A 131 14.44 7.29 -18.76
C SER A 131 13.48 8.22 -18.02
N THR A 132 12.36 8.61 -18.63
CA THR A 132 11.36 9.53 -18.06
C THR A 132 10.17 8.81 -17.44
N GLY A 133 10.01 7.52 -17.72
CA GLY A 133 8.94 6.68 -17.18
C GLY A 133 8.34 5.79 -18.27
N ILE A 134 7.03 5.58 -18.17
CA ILE A 134 6.27 4.76 -19.13
C ILE A 134 5.28 5.64 -19.85
N THR A 135 5.13 5.42 -21.14
CA THR A 135 4.09 6.02 -21.96
C THR A 135 3.22 4.92 -22.57
N LEU A 136 1.93 4.94 -22.25
CA LEU A 136 0.89 4.16 -22.91
C LEU A 136 0.33 4.99 -24.07
N SER A 137 0.26 4.43 -25.26
CA SER A 137 -0.33 5.08 -26.44
C SER A 137 -1.47 4.21 -26.99
N THR A 138 -2.60 4.82 -27.31
CA THR A 138 -3.72 4.09 -27.93
C THR A 138 -3.50 3.87 -29.43
N GLY A 139 -2.65 4.67 -30.08
CA GLY A 139 -2.60 4.77 -31.53
C GLY A 139 -3.89 5.39 -32.10
N SER A 140 -3.96 5.51 -33.42
CA SER A 140 -5.01 6.29 -34.11
C SER A 140 -6.32 5.55 -34.38
N THR A 141 -6.44 4.28 -33.98
CA THR A 141 -7.65 3.47 -34.20
C THR A 141 -8.70 3.75 -33.12
N LEU A 142 -9.96 3.99 -33.54
CA LEU A 142 -11.09 4.15 -32.63
C LEU A 142 -11.21 2.94 -31.69
N ASN A 143 -11.47 3.18 -30.40
CA ASN A 143 -11.58 2.17 -29.35
C ASN A 143 -10.30 1.39 -29.03
N SER A 144 -9.14 1.85 -29.49
CA SER A 144 -7.88 1.28 -29.03
C SER A 144 -7.63 1.53 -27.56
N LYS A 145 -6.95 0.57 -26.94
CA LYS A 145 -6.76 0.46 -25.50
C LYS A 145 -5.32 0.07 -25.20
N ALA A 146 -4.70 0.73 -24.23
CA ALA A 146 -3.40 0.36 -23.69
C ALA A 146 -3.49 0.29 -22.18
N TRP A 147 -3.02 -0.79 -21.56
CA TRP A 147 -2.89 -0.87 -20.11
C TRP A 147 -1.60 -1.52 -19.70
N MET A 148 -1.22 -1.18 -18.47
CA MET A 148 -0.23 -1.89 -17.71
C MET A 148 -0.74 -2.18 -16.31
N GLN A 149 -0.38 -3.34 -15.79
CA GLN A 149 -0.88 -3.85 -14.52
C GLN A 149 0.26 -4.46 -13.70
N LYS A 150 0.32 -4.17 -12.41
CA LYS A 150 1.26 -4.81 -11.49
C LYS A 150 0.54 -5.77 -10.56
N LEU A 151 1.00 -7.00 -10.55
CA LEU A 151 0.58 -7.99 -9.56
C LEU A 151 1.60 -8.07 -8.42
N PRO A 152 1.15 -8.27 -7.16
CA PRO A 152 2.08 -8.59 -6.09
C PRO A 152 2.79 -9.93 -6.40
N ALA A 153 4.06 -10.05 -6.00
CA ALA A 153 4.83 -11.28 -6.19
C ALA A 153 4.21 -12.46 -5.41
N TYR A 154 3.60 -12.17 -4.27
CA TYR A 154 2.88 -13.13 -3.46
C TYR A 154 1.41 -12.71 -3.37
N GLN A 155 0.51 -13.62 -3.73
CA GLN A 155 -0.92 -13.38 -3.62
C GLN A 155 -1.34 -13.25 -2.15
N ASN A 156 -2.40 -12.48 -1.89
CA ASN A 156 -3.00 -12.27 -0.55
C ASN A 156 -2.13 -11.52 0.49
N ILE A 157 -0.97 -10.98 0.09
CA ILE A 157 -0.22 -10.05 0.95
C ILE A 157 -0.86 -8.67 1.00
N LEU A 158 -1.57 -8.32 -0.07
CA LEU A 158 -2.37 -7.10 -0.19
C LEU A 158 -3.82 -7.43 0.10
N ARG A 159 -4.49 -6.61 0.91
CA ARG A 159 -5.88 -6.85 1.32
C ARG A 159 -6.70 -5.56 1.36
N TRP A 160 -7.99 -5.67 1.10
CA TRP A 160 -8.90 -4.52 1.14
C TRP A 160 -9.43 -4.19 2.54
N ASP A 161 -9.11 -5.02 3.54
CA ASP A 161 -9.41 -4.74 4.95
C ASP A 161 -8.30 -3.93 5.65
N LYS A 162 -7.29 -3.47 4.90
CA LYS A 162 -6.16 -2.67 5.40
C LYS A 162 -6.15 -1.28 4.81
N HIS A 163 -5.83 -0.30 5.65
CA HIS A 163 -5.60 1.06 5.18
C HIS A 163 -4.41 1.08 4.24
N SER A 164 -4.62 1.69 3.08
CA SER A 164 -3.60 1.80 2.06
C SER A 164 -3.63 3.16 1.39
N ARG A 165 -2.54 3.48 0.72
CA ARG A 165 -2.33 4.71 -0.01
C ARG A 165 -1.55 4.38 -1.26
N PHE A 166 -1.91 5.01 -2.38
CA PHE A 166 -1.00 5.10 -3.52
C PHE A 166 -0.78 6.55 -3.94
N ARG A 167 0.38 6.79 -4.56
CA ARG A 167 0.75 8.06 -5.18
C ARG A 167 1.37 7.81 -6.55
N THR A 168 1.03 8.65 -7.51
CA THR A 168 1.60 8.58 -8.87
C THR A 168 1.68 9.97 -9.50
N GLY A 169 2.64 10.16 -10.40
CA GLY A 169 2.70 11.32 -11.28
C GLY A 169 2.29 10.94 -12.69
N PHE A 170 1.45 11.76 -13.33
CA PHE A 170 1.00 11.51 -14.70
C PHE A 170 0.96 12.77 -15.56
N GLN A 171 0.97 12.56 -16.88
CA GLN A 171 0.75 13.58 -17.91
C GLN A 171 -0.01 12.95 -19.08
N LEU A 172 -0.87 13.72 -19.75
CA LEU A 172 -1.52 13.29 -21.00
C LEU A 172 -1.04 14.14 -22.18
N SER A 173 -0.90 13.54 -23.37
CA SER A 173 -0.62 14.28 -24.60
C SER A 173 -1.80 15.11 -25.08
N ASP A 174 -3.01 14.66 -24.73
CA ASP A 174 -4.31 15.20 -25.15
C ASP A 174 -5.26 15.17 -23.95
N ASP A 175 -6.31 15.97 -23.99
CA ASP A 175 -7.27 16.13 -22.89
C ASP A 175 -8.73 15.97 -23.35
N ASP A 176 -8.97 15.34 -24.49
CA ASP A 176 -10.30 15.03 -25.01
C ASP A 176 -10.42 13.57 -25.51
N ASP A 177 -11.67 13.12 -25.66
CA ASP A 177 -12.05 11.83 -26.26
C ASP A 177 -11.27 10.61 -25.75
N GLN A 178 -11.06 10.55 -24.44
CA GLN A 178 -10.34 9.46 -23.78
C GLN A 178 -10.96 9.11 -22.44
N ASN A 179 -10.75 7.87 -22.03
CA ASN A 179 -10.98 7.42 -20.67
C ASN A 179 -9.67 6.90 -20.11
N VAL A 180 -9.31 7.34 -18.91
CA VAL A 180 -8.07 6.95 -18.25
C VAL A 180 -8.37 6.48 -16.83
N TRP A 181 -7.73 5.40 -16.40
CA TRP A 181 -7.78 4.91 -15.03
C TRP A 181 -6.37 4.82 -14.46
N LEU A 182 -6.19 5.36 -13.26
CA LEU A 182 -4.98 5.25 -12.45
C LEU A 182 -5.42 4.73 -11.07
N VAL A 183 -5.37 3.42 -10.88
CA VAL A 183 -6.03 2.76 -9.74
C VAL A 183 -5.15 1.70 -9.07
N VAL A 184 -5.42 1.43 -7.81
CA VAL A 184 -5.08 0.16 -7.15
C VAL A 184 -6.23 -0.80 -7.44
N GLY A 185 -5.95 -2.06 -7.77
CA GLY A 185 -6.93 -3.02 -8.29
C GLY A 185 -7.01 -3.00 -9.82
N GLN A 186 -8.19 -3.29 -10.39
CA GLN A 186 -8.46 -3.16 -11.83
C GLN A 186 -9.65 -2.24 -12.09
N SER A 187 -9.60 -1.52 -13.21
CA SER A 187 -10.64 -0.59 -13.66
C SER A 187 -11.93 -1.28 -14.10
N THR A 188 -11.89 -2.57 -14.46
CA THR A 188 -13.05 -3.32 -14.94
C THR A 188 -13.29 -4.60 -14.15
N GLY A 189 -14.53 -4.77 -13.66
CA GLY A 189 -15.04 -6.06 -13.16
C GLY A 189 -14.44 -6.57 -11.84
N THR A 190 -13.64 -5.75 -11.14
CA THR A 190 -13.04 -6.13 -9.85
C THR A 190 -12.94 -4.91 -8.92
N ASN A 191 -12.50 -5.16 -7.68
CA ASN A 191 -12.28 -4.14 -6.68
C ASN A 191 -11.22 -3.13 -7.13
N SER A 192 -11.47 -1.85 -6.95
CA SER A 192 -10.45 -0.82 -7.14
C SER A 192 -10.73 0.50 -6.40
N TYR A 193 -9.68 1.28 -6.17
CA TYR A 193 -9.80 2.70 -5.83
C TYR A 193 -8.71 3.51 -6.53
N GLY A 194 -9.01 4.76 -6.84
CA GLY A 194 -8.06 5.70 -7.43
C GLY A 194 -8.74 6.76 -8.26
N PHE A 195 -8.21 7.04 -9.45
CA PHE A 195 -8.69 8.14 -10.27
C PHE A 195 -9.17 7.65 -11.63
N LYS A 196 -10.20 8.31 -12.13
CA LYS A 196 -10.73 8.16 -13.48
C LYS A 196 -10.78 9.50 -14.18
N ILE A 197 -10.38 9.52 -15.44
CA ILE A 197 -10.48 10.68 -16.31
C ILE A 197 -11.44 10.34 -17.44
N VAL A 198 -12.41 11.22 -17.70
CA VAL A 198 -13.32 11.13 -18.85
C VAL A 198 -13.22 12.44 -19.62
N GLY A 199 -12.65 12.40 -20.83
CA GLY A 199 -12.20 13.59 -21.55
C GLY A 199 -11.09 14.31 -20.78
N ASN A 200 -11.40 15.51 -20.28
CA ASN A 200 -10.53 16.30 -19.39
C ASN A 200 -11.02 16.35 -17.93
N SER A 201 -12.07 15.63 -17.56
CA SER A 201 -12.60 15.67 -16.20
C SER A 201 -11.96 14.57 -15.36
N LEU A 202 -11.08 14.96 -14.42
CA LEU A 202 -10.50 14.06 -13.43
C LEU A 202 -11.44 13.88 -12.24
N MET A 203 -11.73 12.63 -11.87
CA MET A 203 -12.64 12.23 -10.79
C MET A 203 -11.96 11.20 -9.89
N GLY A 204 -12.32 11.17 -8.61
CA GLY A 204 -12.04 10.03 -7.74
C GLY A 204 -12.98 8.88 -8.08
N SER A 205 -12.50 7.65 -8.00
CA SER A 205 -13.23 6.43 -8.31
C SER A 205 -13.00 5.36 -7.25
N ILE A 206 -14.08 4.66 -6.88
CA ILE A 206 -14.05 3.42 -6.10
C ILE A 206 -14.94 2.37 -6.79
N ASN A 207 -14.59 1.10 -6.65
CA ASN A 207 -15.34 -0.03 -7.19
C ASN A 207 -15.28 -1.23 -6.23
N ASP A 208 -16.42 -1.84 -5.93
CA ASP A 208 -16.53 -3.06 -5.11
C ASP A 208 -16.56 -4.37 -5.93
N GLY A 209 -16.14 -4.29 -7.19
CA GLY A 209 -16.21 -5.37 -8.17
C GLY A 209 -17.56 -5.50 -8.86
N SER A 210 -18.57 -4.74 -8.44
CA SER A 210 -19.90 -4.71 -9.07
C SER A 210 -20.31 -3.31 -9.51
N THR A 211 -20.07 -2.29 -8.68
CA THR A 211 -20.55 -0.92 -8.87
C THR A 211 -19.40 0.07 -8.75
N GLU A 212 -19.17 0.85 -9.81
CA GLU A 212 -18.26 2.00 -9.78
C GLU A 212 -18.99 3.23 -9.20
N THR A 213 -18.36 3.90 -8.23
CA THR A 213 -18.82 5.17 -7.66
C THR A 213 -17.77 6.25 -7.93
N LEU A 214 -18.22 7.38 -8.50
CA LEU A 214 -17.36 8.50 -8.88
C LEU A 214 -17.66 9.74 -8.03
N THR A 215 -16.64 10.55 -7.76
CA THR A 215 -16.85 11.93 -7.29
C THR A 215 -17.39 12.81 -8.42
N ALA A 216 -17.82 14.04 -8.07
CA ALA A 216 -17.84 15.11 -9.05
C ALA A 216 -16.43 15.38 -9.61
N SER A 217 -16.34 16.14 -10.71
CA SER A 217 -15.05 16.56 -11.26
C SER A 217 -14.20 17.27 -10.20
N LEU A 218 -13.01 16.75 -9.95
CA LEU A 218 -12.03 17.27 -8.99
C LEU A 218 -11.13 18.34 -9.61
N LEU A 219 -10.87 18.20 -10.92
CA LEU A 219 -10.03 19.09 -11.70
C LEU A 219 -10.33 18.89 -13.20
N THR A 220 -10.29 19.98 -13.96
CA THR A 220 -10.15 19.92 -15.42
C THR A 220 -8.67 19.86 -15.77
N ILE A 221 -8.22 18.73 -16.31
CA ILE A 221 -6.83 18.55 -16.71
C ILE A 221 -6.53 19.37 -17.96
N SER A 222 -5.26 19.76 -18.11
CA SER A 222 -4.73 20.36 -19.33
C SER A 222 -3.68 19.43 -19.92
N LYS A 223 -3.70 19.25 -21.24
CA LYS A 223 -2.67 18.48 -21.94
C LYS A 223 -1.25 18.99 -21.63
N SER A 224 -0.29 18.07 -21.66
CA SER A 224 1.13 18.31 -21.37
C SER A 224 1.41 18.93 -20.00
N THR A 225 0.46 18.89 -19.06
CA THR A 225 0.68 19.29 -17.67
C THR A 225 0.87 18.05 -16.80
N THR A 226 1.91 18.07 -15.96
CA THR A 226 2.16 17.00 -15.00
C THR A 226 1.39 17.27 -13.71
N TYR A 227 0.68 16.25 -13.23
CA TYR A 227 -0.03 16.29 -11.95
C TYR A 227 0.45 15.16 -11.06
N THR A 228 0.45 15.39 -9.74
CA THR A 228 0.65 14.34 -8.74
C THR A 228 -0.68 13.95 -8.12
N LEU A 229 -1.04 12.68 -8.21
CA LEU A 229 -2.25 12.11 -7.65
C LEU A 229 -1.92 11.27 -6.43
N GLU A 230 -2.77 11.34 -5.41
CA GLU A 230 -2.72 10.46 -4.26
C GLU A 230 -4.13 10.08 -3.81
N ALA A 231 -4.36 8.79 -3.62
CA ALA A 231 -5.58 8.28 -3.01
C ALA A 231 -5.24 7.54 -1.71
N ARG A 232 -6.01 7.80 -0.65
CA ARG A 232 -5.89 7.12 0.64
C ARG A 232 -7.18 6.37 0.93
N PHE A 233 -7.07 5.06 1.07
CA PHE A 233 -8.20 4.15 1.26
C PHE A 233 -8.28 3.71 2.72
N TYR A 234 -9.37 4.11 3.39
CA TYR A 234 -9.70 3.71 4.75
C TYR A 234 -10.82 2.65 4.70
N PRO A 235 -10.52 1.37 4.99
CA PRO A 235 -11.46 0.26 4.88
C PRO A 235 -12.79 0.57 5.56
N ASP A 236 -13.89 0.21 4.89
CA ASP A 236 -15.27 0.37 5.36
C ASP A 236 -15.67 1.80 5.77
N SER A 237 -14.88 2.81 5.40
CA SER A 237 -15.08 4.19 5.84
C SER A 237 -15.13 5.18 4.68
N HIS A 238 -13.98 5.45 4.06
CA HIS A 238 -13.87 6.45 3.01
C HIS A 238 -12.58 6.31 2.18
N VAL A 239 -12.57 6.97 1.02
CA VAL A 239 -11.36 7.21 0.23
C VAL A 239 -11.17 8.71 0.05
N ASP A 240 -10.00 9.21 0.41
CA ASP A 240 -9.59 10.60 0.17
C ASP A 240 -8.80 10.73 -1.12
N PHE A 241 -9.08 11.78 -1.89
CA PHE A 241 -8.45 12.07 -3.17
C PHE A 241 -7.70 13.41 -3.11
N TYR A 242 -6.38 13.35 -3.30
CA TYR A 242 -5.48 14.49 -3.28
C TYR A 242 -4.93 14.75 -4.69
N ILE A 243 -4.80 16.03 -5.05
CA ILE A 243 -4.10 16.48 -6.25
C ILE A 243 -3.03 17.49 -5.83
N ASP A 244 -1.78 17.24 -6.22
CA ASP A 244 -0.62 18.03 -5.86
C ASP A 244 -0.49 18.26 -4.34
N GLY A 245 -0.82 17.21 -3.57
CA GLY A 245 -0.79 17.21 -2.10
C GLY A 245 -1.96 17.90 -1.42
N ILE A 246 -2.94 18.43 -2.16
CA ILE A 246 -4.13 19.12 -1.63
C ILE A 246 -5.34 18.18 -1.70
N LEU A 247 -6.02 17.95 -0.58
CA LEU A 247 -7.28 17.19 -0.54
C LEU A 247 -8.34 17.90 -1.39
N LYS A 248 -8.91 17.19 -2.36
CA LYS A 248 -9.94 17.72 -3.26
C LYS A 248 -11.34 17.22 -2.92
N SER A 249 -11.45 15.95 -2.56
CA SER A 249 -12.73 15.32 -2.20
C SER A 249 -12.47 14.01 -1.46
N SER A 250 -13.53 13.47 -0.88
CA SER A 250 -13.58 12.10 -0.37
C SER A 250 -14.85 11.41 -0.88
N ILE A 251 -14.82 10.08 -1.01
CA ILE A 251 -16.02 9.25 -1.13
C ILE A 251 -16.22 8.52 0.20
N SER A 252 -17.38 8.70 0.82
CA SER A 252 -17.82 7.99 2.03
C SER A 252 -19.12 7.24 1.73
N GLY A 253 -19.37 6.07 2.33
CA GLY A 253 -20.65 5.37 2.20
C GLY A 253 -20.52 3.86 1.98
N SER A 254 -20.99 3.38 0.82
CA SER A 254 -20.95 1.97 0.43
C SER A 254 -20.10 1.78 -0.84
N ASN A 255 -20.01 0.53 -1.32
CA ASN A 255 -19.30 0.15 -2.56
C ASN A 255 -17.79 0.32 -2.47
N PHE A 256 -17.24 0.18 -1.26
CA PHE A 256 -15.80 0.09 -1.09
C PHE A 256 -15.27 -1.26 -1.55
N PRO A 257 -14.08 -1.29 -2.15
CA PRO A 257 -13.27 -2.50 -2.23
C PRO A 257 -13.31 -3.26 -0.90
N SER A 258 -13.59 -4.55 -0.95
CA SER A 258 -13.69 -5.39 0.25
C SER A 258 -13.20 -6.81 -0.01
N GLY A 259 -12.97 -7.55 1.07
CA GLY A 259 -12.53 -8.93 1.02
C GLY A 259 -11.02 -9.12 1.05
N THR A 260 -10.62 -10.39 1.17
CA THR A 260 -9.23 -10.80 1.43
C THR A 260 -8.58 -11.49 0.22
N THR A 261 -9.23 -11.42 -0.93
CA THR A 261 -8.75 -12.04 -2.17
C THR A 261 -7.73 -11.16 -2.87
N ARG A 262 -7.10 -11.73 -3.91
CA ARG A 262 -6.12 -11.07 -4.78
C ARG A 262 -6.47 -9.59 -5.03
N THR A 263 -5.55 -8.73 -4.60
CA THR A 263 -5.55 -7.30 -4.92
C THR A 263 -4.41 -7.05 -5.90
N ASP A 264 -4.73 -6.48 -7.04
CA ASP A 264 -3.70 -6.03 -7.97
C ASP A 264 -3.11 -4.74 -7.46
N LEU A 265 -1.78 -4.62 -7.49
CA LEU A 265 -1.07 -3.53 -6.87
C LEU A 265 -1.36 -2.20 -7.57
N ALA A 266 -1.42 -2.22 -8.89
CA ALA A 266 -1.72 -1.04 -9.70
C ALA A 266 -2.24 -1.43 -11.09
N GLU A 267 -3.10 -0.60 -11.65
CA GLU A 267 -3.43 -0.57 -13.06
C GLU A 267 -3.40 0.87 -13.58
N PHE A 268 -2.70 1.06 -14.70
CA PHE A 268 -2.76 2.26 -15.52
C PHE A 268 -3.34 1.88 -16.87
N PHE A 269 -4.45 2.50 -17.24
CA PHE A 269 -5.23 2.13 -18.42
C PHE A 269 -5.69 3.37 -19.15
N ILE A 270 -5.53 3.39 -20.46
CA ILE A 270 -6.04 4.43 -21.36
C ILE A 270 -6.82 3.81 -22.52
N TRP A 271 -7.96 4.41 -22.83
CA TRP A 271 -8.86 4.03 -23.90
C TRP A 271 -9.29 5.27 -24.69
N THR A 272 -9.08 5.28 -26.01
CA THR A 272 -9.54 6.38 -26.88
C THR A 272 -10.96 6.14 -27.40
N THR A 273 -11.79 7.17 -27.38
CA THR A 273 -13.14 7.17 -27.99
C THR A 273 -13.18 7.94 -29.32
N ALA A 274 -12.02 8.33 -29.84
CA ALA A 274 -11.86 8.95 -31.15
C ALA A 274 -10.82 8.21 -32.00
N SER A 275 -10.79 8.50 -33.31
CA SER A 275 -9.74 8.00 -34.20
C SER A 275 -8.49 8.90 -34.12
N ALA A 276 -7.88 8.97 -32.94
CA ALA A 276 -6.70 9.76 -32.64
C ALA A 276 -5.84 9.04 -31.61
N ASP A 277 -4.52 9.20 -31.72
CA ASP A 277 -3.59 8.71 -30.71
C ASP A 277 -3.74 9.53 -29.44
N LYS A 278 -3.87 8.83 -28.31
CA LYS A 278 -3.93 9.40 -26.97
C LYS A 278 -2.83 8.77 -26.16
N GLN A 279 -2.10 9.58 -25.41
CA GLN A 279 -0.96 9.10 -24.63
C GLN A 279 -1.12 9.42 -23.16
N LEU A 280 -0.83 8.42 -22.33
CA LEU A 280 -0.67 8.55 -20.89
C LEU A 280 0.79 8.27 -20.53
N SER A 281 1.47 9.28 -20.00
CA SER A 281 2.80 9.13 -19.40
C SER A 281 2.69 9.05 -17.89
N VAL A 282 3.31 8.03 -17.28
CA VAL A 282 3.37 7.81 -15.83
C VAL A 282 4.82 7.85 -15.38
N SER A 283 5.14 8.74 -14.44
CA SER A 283 6.52 9.00 -14.02
C SER A 283 6.97 8.15 -12.83
N PHE A 284 6.07 7.84 -11.90
CA PHE A 284 6.38 7.02 -10.72
C PHE A 284 5.11 6.39 -10.14
N PHE A 285 5.28 5.36 -9.32
CA PHE A 285 4.22 4.77 -8.51
C PHE A 285 4.76 4.43 -7.12
N GLU A 286 4.03 4.84 -6.09
CA GLU A 286 4.31 4.51 -4.70
C GLU A 286 3.06 3.89 -4.10
N TYR A 287 3.22 2.79 -3.36
CA TYR A 287 2.13 2.15 -2.64
C TYR A 287 2.54 1.78 -1.22
N LEU A 288 1.66 2.10 -0.27
CA LEU A 288 1.79 1.80 1.15
C LEU A 288 0.52 1.12 1.64
N GLN A 289 0.67 0.06 2.44
CA GLN A 289 -0.45 -0.59 3.11
C GLN A 289 -0.05 -1.09 4.50
N GLU A 290 -0.96 -0.98 5.48
CA GLU A 290 -0.77 -1.53 6.84
C GLU A 290 -0.62 -3.05 6.82
N ARG A 291 0.29 -3.59 7.63
CA ARG A 291 0.57 -5.03 7.70
C ARG A 291 -0.51 -5.83 8.43
N GLU A 292 -0.96 -5.31 9.58
CA GLU A 292 -1.87 -5.96 10.53
C GLU A 292 -2.87 -4.97 11.13
#